data_AF-A0A949D1C4-F1
#
_entry.id   AF-A0A949D1C4-F1
#
_cell.length_a   1.000
_cell.length_b   1.000
_cell.length_c   1.000
_cell.angle_alpha   90.00
_cell.angle_beta   90.00
_cell.angle_gamma   90.00
#
_symmetry.space_group_name_H-M   'P 1'
#
loop_
_entity.id
_entity.type
_entity.pdbx_description
1 polymer ?
#
loop_
_entity_poly.entity_id
_entity_poly.type
_entity_poly.pdbx_seq_one_letter_code
_entity_poly.pdbx_strand_id
1 'polypeptide(L)' 'ATAATAVRRKLSYKEQRELDALPALIDQLETEQRDIEAALADGSLYSSDLGRATALSQRSASIEEALMQALERWEALGSR' A
#
# COMPACT_ATOMS: atom_id res chain seq x y z
N ALA A 1 -18.09 0.87 37.36
CA ALA A 1 -16.98 0.57 36.43
C ALA A 1 -16.37 1.90 35.99
N THR A 2 -15.10 2.14 36.33
CA THR A 2 -14.42 3.40 36.02
C THR A 2 -13.79 3.27 34.64
N ALA A 3 -14.32 4.01 33.66
CA ALA A 3 -13.74 4.08 32.32
C ALA A 3 -12.41 4.85 32.41
N ALA A 4 -11.30 4.16 32.19
CA ALA A 4 -9.99 4.79 32.05
C ALA A 4 -10.00 5.61 30.75
N THR A 5 -9.91 6.93 30.88
CA THR A 5 -9.66 7.83 29.76
C THR A 5 -8.30 7.48 29.16
N ALA A 6 -8.30 6.85 27.98
CA ALA A 6 -7.10 6.58 27.22
C ALA A 6 -6.43 7.91 26.86
N VAL A 7 -5.40 8.28 27.61
CA VAL A 7 -4.55 9.42 27.30
C VAL A 7 -3.95 9.18 25.91
N ARG A 8 -4.24 10.06 24.94
CA ARG A 8 -3.61 10.00 23.61
C ARG A 8 -2.10 10.02 23.79
N ARG A 9 -1.45 8.91 23.47
CA ARG A 9 0.00 8.82 23.47
C ARG A 9 0.52 9.49 22.20
N LYS A 10 1.31 10.54 22.39
CA LYS A 10 2.06 11.19 21.32
C LYS A 10 2.93 10.14 20.59
N LEU A 11 3.01 10.26 19.27
CA LEU A 11 3.84 9.40 18.43
C LEU A 11 5.29 9.38 18.93
N SER A 12 5.89 8.19 18.92
CA SER A 12 7.34 8.06 19.07
C SER A 12 8.06 8.57 17.83
N TYR A 13 9.36 8.86 17.95
CA TYR A 13 10.17 9.28 16.80
C TYR A 13 10.16 8.24 15.66
N LYS A 14 10.11 6.95 15.98
CA LYS A 14 10.03 5.88 14.98
C LYS A 14 8.69 5.91 14.25
N GLU A 15 7.59 6.06 14.98
CA GLU A 15 6.25 6.15 14.40
C GLU A 15 6.07 7.44 13.58
N GLN A 16 6.65 8.56 13.99
CA GLN A 16 6.62 9.79 13.20
C GLN A 16 7.34 9.61 11.87
N ARG A 17 8.55 9.03 11.88
CA ARG A 17 9.30 8.76 10.63
C ARG A 17 8.58 7.78 9.71
N GLU A 18 7.88 6.82 10.28
CA GLU A 18 7.05 5.90 9.52
C GLU A 18 5.87 6.65 8.88
N LEU A 19 5.14 7.46 9.65
CA LEU A 19 4.04 8.29 9.14
C LEU A 19 4.49 9.21 8.00
N ASP A 20 5.68 9.81 8.12
CA ASP A 20 6.24 10.69 7.09
C ASP A 20 6.66 9.94 5.82
N ALA A 21 6.97 8.64 5.92
CA ALA A 21 7.39 7.81 4.79
C ALA A 21 6.23 7.14 4.04
N LEU A 22 5.10 6.91 4.71
CA LEU A 22 3.93 6.21 4.15
C LEU A 22 3.36 6.87 2.87
N PRO A 23 3.21 8.20 2.77
CA PRO A 23 2.72 8.82 1.54
C PRO A 23 3.58 8.51 0.31
N ALA A 24 4.91 8.52 0.47
CA ALA A 24 5.83 8.19 -0.62
C ALA A 24 5.76 6.70 -1.00
N LEU A 25 5.56 5.81 -0.02
CA LEU A 25 5.34 4.39 -0.27
C LEU A 25 4.02 4.16 -1.03
N ILE A 26 2.94 4.83 -0.64
CA ILE A 26 1.64 4.73 -1.29
C ILE A 26 1.73 5.18 -2.76
N ASP A 27 2.33 6.35 -3.03
CA ASP A 27 2.49 6.87 -4.40
C ASP A 27 3.33 5.92 -5.30
N GLN A 28 4.37 5.30 -4.73
CA GLN A 28 5.16 4.28 -5.44
C GLN A 28 4.33 3.05 -5.79
N LEU A 29 3.54 2.54 -4.84
CA LEU A 29 2.67 1.39 -5.03
C LEU A 29 1.57 1.69 -6.06
N GLU A 30 0.91 2.85 -5.98
CA GLU A 30 -0.12 3.28 -6.93
C GLU A 30 0.45 3.47 -8.35
N THR A 31 1.68 3.97 -8.46
CA THR A 31 2.36 4.09 -9.77
C THR A 31 2.66 2.72 -10.36
N GLU A 32 3.23 1.82 -9.56
CA GLU A 32 3.51 0.46 -10.02
C GLU A 32 2.22 -0.29 -10.43
N GLN A 33 1.13 -0.14 -9.66
CA GLN A 33 -0.17 -0.73 -9.99
C GLN A 33 -0.68 -0.23 -11.34
N ARG A 34 -0.67 1.09 -11.59
CA ARG A 34 -1.10 1.66 -12.86
C ARG A 34 -0.27 1.17 -14.05
N ASP A 35 1.04 1.05 -13.88
CA ASP A 35 1.93 0.54 -14.92
C ASP A 35 1.64 -0.93 -15.24
N ILE A 36 1.35 -1.74 -14.21
CA ILE A 36 0.94 -3.14 -14.36
C ILE A 36 -0.41 -3.24 -15.09
N GLU A 37 -1.41 -2.47 -14.66
CA GLU A 37 -2.73 -2.43 -15.29
C GLU A 37 -2.64 -2.05 -16.76
N ALA A 38 -1.84 -1.02 -17.09
CA ALA A 38 -1.60 -0.61 -18.47
C ALA A 38 -0.95 -1.74 -19.30
N ALA A 39 0.04 -2.44 -18.74
CA ALA A 39 0.71 -3.55 -19.41
C ALA A 39 -0.22 -4.76 -19.64
N LEU A 40 -1.15 -5.03 -18.71
CA LEU A 40 -2.11 -6.13 -18.83
C LEU A 40 -3.29 -5.77 -19.75
N ALA A 41 -3.72 -4.50 -19.78
CA ALA A 41 -4.85 -4.02 -20.57
C ALA A 41 -4.64 -4.13 -22.08
N ASP A 42 -3.40 -4.00 -22.56
CA ASP A 42 -3.04 -4.20 -23.97
C ASP A 42 -3.25 -5.66 -24.43
N GLY A 43 -3.21 -6.62 -23.51
CA GLY A 43 -3.54 -8.01 -23.78
C GLY A 43 -2.51 -8.79 -24.61
N SER A 44 -1.51 -8.14 -25.21
CA SER A 44 -0.48 -8.84 -25.99
C SER A 44 0.34 -9.80 -25.13
N LEU A 45 0.50 -9.51 -23.83
CA LEU A 45 1.24 -10.37 -22.91
C LEU A 45 0.60 -11.74 -22.75
N TYR A 46 -0.72 -11.87 -22.81
CA TYR A 46 -1.38 -13.18 -22.69
C TYR A 46 -1.07 -14.13 -23.85
N SER A 47 -0.69 -13.58 -25.02
CA SER A 47 -0.32 -14.37 -26.21
C SER A 47 1.18 -14.47 -26.42
N SER A 48 1.95 -13.42 -26.08
CA SER A 48 3.40 -13.36 -26.29
C SER A 48 4.23 -13.86 -25.10
N ASP A 49 3.76 -13.67 -23.86
CA ASP A 49 4.46 -14.05 -22.64
C ASP A 49 3.49 -14.24 -21.46
N LEU A 50 2.82 -15.40 -21.45
CA LEU A 50 1.86 -15.76 -20.41
C LEU A 50 2.49 -15.81 -19.01
N GLY A 51 3.78 -16.13 -18.91
CA GLY A 51 4.53 -16.16 -17.66
C GLY A 51 4.63 -14.76 -17.05
N ARG A 52 5.01 -13.77 -17.88
CA ARG A 52 5.04 -12.36 -17.49
C ARG A 52 3.65 -11.84 -17.15
N ALA A 53 2.61 -12.16 -17.94
CA ALA A 53 1.23 -11.76 -17.63
C ALA A 53 0.81 -12.28 -16.25
N THR A 54 1.09 -13.54 -15.95
CA THR A 54 0.77 -14.17 -14.64
C THR A 54 1.52 -13.49 -13.50
N ALA A 55 2.81 -13.21 -13.67
CA ALA A 55 3.64 -12.55 -12.66
C ALA A 55 3.14 -11.12 -12.38
N LEU A 56 2.76 -10.37 -13.42
CA LEU A 56 2.20 -9.02 -13.27
C LEU A 56 0.85 -9.06 -12.54
N SER A 57 -0.02 -10.02 -12.85
CA SER A 57 -1.29 -10.18 -12.12
C SER A 57 -1.07 -10.52 -10.63
N GLN A 58 -0.11 -11.38 -10.31
CA GLN A 58 0.26 -11.69 -8.92
C GLN A 58 0.84 -10.46 -8.20
N ARG A 59 1.65 -9.68 -8.91
CA ARG A 59 2.21 -8.43 -8.38
C ARG A 59 1.11 -7.40 -8.11
N SER A 60 0.13 -7.24 -9.01
CA SER A 60 -1.04 -6.37 -8.81
C SER A 60 -1.76 -6.69 -7.51
N ALA A 61 -2.12 -7.97 -7.30
CA ALA A 61 -2.79 -8.41 -6.07
C ALA A 61 -1.96 -8.12 -4.81
N SER A 62 -0.64 -8.31 -4.88
CA SER A 62 0.27 -8.00 -3.77
C SER A 62 0.32 -6.50 -3.46
N ILE A 63 0.24 -5.65 -4.49
CA ILE A 63 0.21 -4.19 -4.33
C ILE A 63 -1.11 -3.74 -3.71
N GLU A 64 -2.24 -4.33 -4.09
CA GLU A 64 -3.56 -4.05 -3.49
C GLU A 64 -3.54 -4.31 -1.98
N GLU A 65 -2.99 -5.44 -1.56
CA GLU A 65 -2.83 -5.77 -0.13
C GLU A 65 -1.88 -4.79 0.58
N ALA A 66 -0.76 -4.43 -0.06
CA ALA A 66 0.22 -3.50 0.51
C ALA A 66 -0.35 -2.08 0.64
N LEU A 67 -1.14 -1.62 -0.33
CA LEU A 67 -1.82 -0.32 -0.28
C LEU A 67 -2.82 -0.25 0.87
N MET A 68 -3.66 -1.28 1.06
CA MET A 68 -4.57 -1.34 2.21
C MET A 68 -3.80 -1.24 3.53
N GLN A 69 -2.74 -2.04 3.70
CA GLN A 69 -1.94 -2.01 4.92
C GLN A 69 -1.27 -0.65 5.16
N ALA A 70 -0.74 -0.03 4.10
CA ALA A 70 -0.10 1.28 4.19
C ALA A 70 -1.12 2.38 4.57
N LEU A 71 -2.32 2.35 3.98
CA LEU A 71 -3.40 3.29 4.28
C LEU A 71 -3.92 3.12 5.72
N GLU A 72 -4.20 1.88 6.14
CA GLU A 72 -4.59 1.58 7.53
C GLU A 72 -3.54 2.06 8.52
N ARG A 73 -2.25 1.83 8.21
CA ARG A 73 -1.14 2.28 9.06
C ARG A 73 -1.05 3.80 9.11
N TRP A 74 -1.23 4.47 7.98
CA TRP A 74 -1.18 5.92 7.88
C TRP A 74 -2.31 6.57 8.70
N GLU A 75 -3.53 6.05 8.61
CA GLU A 75 -4.66 6.49 9.42
C GLU A 75 -4.46 6.20 10.92
N ALA A 76 -3.98 5.00 11.26
CA ALA A 76 -3.74 4.61 12.65
C ALA A 76 -2.66 5.45 13.33
N LEU A 77 -1.65 5.92 12.57
CA LEU A 77 -0.62 6.82 13.08
C LEU A 77 -1.09 8.28 13.09
N GLY A 78 -1.80 8.74 12.05
CA GLY A 78 -2.31 10.11 11.95
C GLY A 78 -3.42 10.47 12.94
N SER A 79 -4.10 9.47 13.50
CA SER A 79 -5.18 9.64 14.49
C SER A 79 -4.72 9.65 15.96
N ARG A 80 -3.43 9.41 16.23
CA ARG A 80 -2.84 9.41 17.59
C ARG A 80 -2.48 10.81 18.09
#